data_AF-A0A6D2GYK0-F1
#
_entry.id   AF-A0A6D2GYK0-F1
#
_cell.length_a   1.000
_cell.length_b   1.000
_cell.length_c   1.000
_cell.angle_alpha   90.00
_cell.angle_beta   90.00
_cell.angle_gamma   90.00
#
_symmetry.space_group_name_H-M   'P 1'
#
loop_
_entity.id
_entity.type
_entity.pdbx_description
1 polymer ?
#
loop_
_entity_poly.entity_id
_entity_poly.type
_entity_poly.pdbx_seq_one_letter_code
_entity_poly.pdbx_strand_id
1 'polypeptide(L)' 'MNHTIVDSADFQLQANDLISIQGFGRAHITDLGGKTKKDKTHITYRTLFK' A
#
# COMPACT_ATOMS: atom_id res chain seq x y z
N MET A 1 -20.40 -7.40 1.30
CA MET A 1 -18.99 -7.49 1.75
C MET A 1 -18.13 -7.38 0.52
N ASN A 2 -17.33 -6.31 0.40
CA ASN A 2 -16.55 -6.04 -0.82
C ASN A 2 -15.16 -6.63 -0.64
N HIS A 3 -15.01 -7.94 -0.86
CA HIS A 3 -13.71 -8.58 -0.99
C HIS A 3 -13.51 -8.95 -2.47
N THR A 4 -12.95 -8.01 -3.23
CA THR A 4 -12.56 -8.25 -4.63
C THR A 4 -11.13 -8.76 -4.62
N ILE A 5 -10.93 -10.04 -4.93
CA ILE A 5 -9.60 -10.58 -5.20
C ILE A 5 -9.24 -10.11 -6.61
N VAL A 6 -8.44 -9.04 -6.72
CA VAL A 6 -8.00 -8.48 -8.00
C VAL A 6 -6.62 -9.06 -8.32
N ASP A 7 -6.58 -9.94 -9.32
CA ASP A 7 -5.38 -10.61 -9.83
C ASP A 7 -4.74 -9.79 -10.96
N SER A 8 -4.57 -8.47 -10.74
CA SER A 8 -3.95 -7.55 -11.70
C SER A 8 -2.73 -6.91 -11.05
N ALA A 9 -1.55 -7.24 -11.59
CA ALA A 9 -0.24 -6.96 -11.02
C ALA A 9 0.20 -5.49 -11.05
N ASP A 10 -0.70 -4.56 -11.40
CA ASP A 10 -0.44 -3.12 -11.49
C ASP A 10 -1.43 -2.34 -10.62
N PHE A 11 -1.45 -2.66 -9.31
CA PHE A 11 -2.25 -1.87 -8.38
C PHE A 11 -1.62 -0.48 -8.22
N GLN A 12 -2.32 0.54 -8.74
CA GLN A 12 -1.91 1.93 -8.62
C GLN A 12 -2.21 2.41 -7.20
N LEU A 13 -1.22 2.29 -6.32
CA LEU A 13 -1.27 2.81 -4.95
C LEU A 13 -1.54 4.33 -4.98
N GLN A 14 -2.37 4.81 -4.06
CA GLN A 14 -2.63 6.23 -3.85
C GLN A 14 -2.37 6.64 -2.41
N ALA A 15 -2.06 7.93 -2.21
CA ALA A 15 -1.86 8.46 -0.87
C ALA A 15 -3.20 8.42 -0.14
N ASN A 16 -3.17 8.02 1.15
CA ASN A 16 -4.33 7.68 1.97
C ASN A 16 -4.99 6.33 1.70
N ASP A 17 -4.38 5.46 0.88
CA ASP A 17 -4.83 4.07 0.79
C ASP A 17 -4.56 3.31 2.09
N LEU A 18 -5.48 2.41 2.41
CA LEU A 18 -5.36 1.48 3.52
C LEU A 18 -4.83 0.14 3.01
N ILE A 19 -3.62 -0.21 3.42
CA ILE A 19 -2.98 -1.48 3.08
C ILE A 19 -3.00 -2.41 4.29
N SER A 20 -3.21 -3.72 4.06
CA SER A 20 -3.07 -4.73 5.10
C SER A 20 -1.76 -5.48 4.89
N ILE A 21 -0.86 -5.36 5.87
CA ILE A 21 0.44 -6.02 5.88
C ILE A 21 0.32 -7.27 6.76
N GLN A 22 0.58 -8.44 6.18
CA GLN A 22 0.56 -9.70 6.92
C GLN A 22 1.54 -9.63 8.11
N GLY A 23 1.06 -9.98 9.31
CA GLY A 23 1.87 -9.95 10.55
C GLY A 23 2.04 -8.59 11.21
N PHE A 24 1.77 -7.48 10.49
CA PHE A 24 1.87 -6.12 11.02
C PHE A 24 0.53 -5.38 11.10
N GLY A 25 -0.52 -5.94 10.49
CA GLY A 25 -1.86 -5.36 10.45
C GLY A 25 -2.06 -4.31 9.35
N ARG A 26 -3.10 -3.51 9.48
CA ARG A 26 -3.46 -2.36 8.64
C ARG A 26 -2.55 -1.13 8.81
N ALA A 27 -2.09 -0.58 7.71
CA ALA A 27 -1.36 0.67 7.65
C ALA A 27 -2.00 1.65 6.65
N HIS A 28 -1.88 2.94 6.94
CA HIS A 28 -2.28 4.02 6.04
C HIS A 28 -1.05 4.51 5.27
N ILE A 29 -1.14 4.61 3.95
CA ILE A 29 -0.09 5.22 3.14
C ILE A 29 -0.14 6.74 3.35
N THR A 30 0.95 7.31 3.83
CA THR A 30 1.06 8.76 4.07
C THR A 30 1.70 9.47 2.89
N ASP A 31 2.59 8.79 2.16
CA ASP A 31 3.27 9.37 1.01
C ASP A 31 3.64 8.29 -0.01
N LEU A 32 3.48 8.62 -1.29
CA LEU A 32 4.04 7.86 -2.40
C LEU A 32 5.24 8.62 -2.93
N GLY A 33 6.42 8.13 -2.55
CA GLY A 33 7.67 8.64 -3.08
C GLY A 33 7.88 8.25 -4.55
N GLY A 34 9.08 8.53 -5.05
CA GLY A 34 9.44 8.24 -6.43
C GLY A 34 9.48 6.75 -6.76
N LYS A 35 9.30 6.45 -8.05
CA LYS A 35 9.60 5.14 -8.61
C LYS A 35 11.10 5.00 -8.86
N THR A 36 11.65 3.84 -8.50
CA THR A 36 13.04 3.49 -8.80
C THR A 36 13.23 3.13 -10.28
N LYS A 37 14.48 3.00 -10.73
CA LYS A 37 14.84 2.53 -12.09
C LYS A 37 14.35 1.10 -12.42
N LYS A 38 13.85 0.35 -11.44
CA LYS A 38 13.27 -1.00 -11.61
C LYS A 38 11.77 -1.02 -11.28
N ASP A 39 11.09 0.12 -11.44
CA ASP A 39 9.64 0.29 -11.22
C ASP A 39 9.12 -0.02 -9.81
N LYS A 40 10.00 -0.13 -8.80
CA LYS A 40 9.57 -0.20 -7.40
C LYS A 40 9.16 1.18 -6.89
N THR A 41 7.96 1.30 -6.34
CA THR A 41 7.46 2.52 -5.68
C THR A 41 7.90 2.53 -4.21
N HIS A 42 8.56 3.59 -3.76
CA HIS A 42 8.82 3.78 -2.33
C HIS A 42 7.57 4.40 -1.68
N ILE A 43 7.03 3.76 -0.64
CA ILE A 43 5.91 4.31 0.13
C ILE A 43 6.32 4.59 1.57
N THR A 44 5.83 5.69 2.12
CA THR A 44 5.84 5.94 3.57
C THR A 44 4.45 5.59 4.10
N TYR A 45 4.39 4.83 5.18
CA TYR A 45 3.13 4.41 5.77
C TYR A 45 3.16 4.51 7.30
N ARG A 46 1.97 4.66 7.89
CA ARG A 46 1.77 4.64 9.33
C ARG A 46 0.91 3.44 9.70
N THR A 47 1.39 2.62 10.63
CA THR A 47 0.61 1.52 11.20
C THR A 47 -0.45 2.07 12.16
N LEU A 48 -1.62 1.42 12.20
CA LEU A 48 -2.75 1.81 13.04
C LEU A 48 -2.75 1.12 14.42
N PHE A 49 -1.72 0.32 14.72
CA PHE A 49 -1.57 -0.39 16.00
C PHE A 49 -0.74 0.44 16.97
N LYS A 50 -1.12 0.39 18.25
CA LYS A 50 -0.42 1.02 19.37
C LYS A 50 0.53 0.04 20.02
#